data_AF-A0A9W6QJK6-F1
#
_entry.id   AF-A0A9W6QJK6-F1
#
_cell.length_a   1.000
_cell.length_b   1.000
_cell.length_c   1.000
_cell.angle_alpha   90.00
_cell.angle_beta   90.00
_cell.angle_gamma   90.00
#
_symmetry.space_group_name_H-M   'P 1'
#
loop_
_entity.id
_entity.type
_entity.pdbx_description
1 polymer ?
#
loop_
_entity_poly.entity_id
_entity_poly.type
_entity_poly.pdbx_seq_one_letter_code
_entity_poly.pdbx_strand_id
1 'polypeptide(L)'
;MHDFVPEPPKPRVRRWVGKLWAALNCVLVLVVCLLPQLVDRYGTVYRFEWIALVALVSVLYYFRVLHAAPFTVRPDAFTRHEVPPIRARQLQHRAGSANNIISDVEAQTFALAILDPGALQQRVVDEYTPDRRCLTQSVSVELQLPAEMVDGAERRYLVPAFLQDKGMMLDDLRITLAEGTPLYSHSYREQLVIVACVLRKLLIAAYRRDECAKTHLPKAARDAEEKALHVIAMRRRARGTPIDVSAVDDLLALSAPNQDALKNAHQFAALMGQRYAVVISLPFDKTGRVQYRYSRIVIPNFRMTGPNRRRGWSVLGLLRLALGARPVSITVDISNATSCQSYHLHLHGPEGLYLARQVPSISHRLRTATAEAAPTPAYLRFRSRHGQSHAHFYARYMPPLQHGDQSPRIRFDYLEVPPGSVFRAFVTALACSVIVFVVAHISSFAQNPDSDAPAYLLAFPALAATWLGFSSPTQRIFEGTLSARLCLLITVVVSIAASVSYMLHQAKNDPNAWSTLPDGLSFLGIHERLWAVIFAASLINVMVIGGRCVVDIWQFGVLTTKQTEF
;
A
#
# COMPACT_ATOMS: atom_id res chain seq x y z
N MET A 1 12.27 -12.78 12.45
CA MET A 1 12.82 -11.59 11.75
C MET A 1 12.00 -10.39 12.20
N HIS A 2 12.40 -9.76 13.32
CA HIS A 2 11.67 -8.61 13.88
C HIS A 2 11.86 -7.41 12.95
N ASP A 3 10.75 -6.82 12.49
CA ASP A 3 10.74 -5.54 11.81
C ASP A 3 11.25 -4.47 12.80
N PHE A 4 12.56 -4.22 12.79
CA PHE A 4 13.19 -3.14 13.54
C PHE A 4 12.78 -1.82 12.89
N VAL A 5 11.61 -1.32 13.25
CA VAL A 5 11.20 0.04 12.92
C VAL A 5 11.95 0.94 13.89
N PRO A 6 12.97 1.72 13.46
CA PRO A 6 13.70 2.57 14.37
C PRO A 6 12.72 3.51 15.07
N GLU A 7 12.82 3.59 16.41
CA GLU A 7 12.05 4.56 17.17
C GLU A 7 12.33 5.97 16.61
N PRO A 8 11.31 6.80 16.40
CA PRO A 8 11.55 8.18 15.98
C PRO A 8 12.43 8.87 17.04
N PRO A 9 13.41 9.69 16.63
CA PRO A 9 14.30 10.37 17.57
C PRO A 9 13.48 11.19 18.57
N LYS A 10 13.84 11.08 19.87
CA LYS A 10 13.18 11.80 20.96
C LYS A 10 13.09 13.31 20.62
N PRO A 11 12.01 14.00 21.01
CA PRO A 11 11.76 15.40 20.62
C PRO A 11 12.90 16.37 20.98
N ARG A 12 13.68 16.06 22.03
CA ARG A 12 14.91 16.80 22.37
C ARG A 12 16.01 16.65 21.31
N VAL A 13 16.27 15.43 20.81
CA VAL A 13 17.25 15.18 19.74
C VAL A 13 16.85 15.91 18.46
N ARG A 14 15.55 15.96 18.15
CA ARG A 14 15.02 16.70 16.99
C ARG A 14 15.29 18.20 17.05
N ARG A 15 15.16 18.83 18.23
CA ARG A 15 15.51 20.26 18.43
C ARG A 15 17.01 20.51 18.30
N TRP A 16 17.84 19.61 18.84
CA TRP A 16 19.30 19.74 18.75
C TRP A 16 19.81 19.55 17.32
N VAL A 17 19.31 18.54 16.59
CA VAL A 17 19.64 18.33 15.18
C VAL A 17 19.22 19.54 14.34
N GLY A 18 18.04 20.12 14.59
CA GLY A 18 17.62 21.34 13.91
C GLY A 18 18.55 22.54 14.16
N LYS A 19 18.99 22.75 15.41
CA LYS A 19 19.92 23.85 15.76
C LYS A 19 21.33 23.64 15.19
N LEU A 20 21.86 22.42 15.28
CA LEU A 20 23.19 22.09 14.75
C LEU A 20 23.24 22.27 13.23
N TRP A 21 22.16 21.92 12.53
CA TRP A 21 22.08 22.10 11.08
C TRP A 21 21.82 23.54 10.65
N ALA A 22 21.10 24.33 11.45
CA ALA A 22 21.00 25.77 11.23
C ALA A 22 22.39 26.43 11.34
N ALA A 23 23.18 26.04 12.35
CA ALA A 23 24.57 26.47 12.47
C ALA A 23 25.42 26.00 11.27
N LEU A 24 25.26 24.76 10.81
CA LEU A 24 25.99 24.23 9.65
C LEU A 24 25.62 24.94 8.34
N ASN A 25 24.35 25.29 8.12
CA ASN A 25 23.90 26.11 6.99
C ASN A 25 24.44 27.54 7.09
N CYS A 26 24.44 28.14 8.28
CA CYS A 26 25.06 29.44 8.47
C CYS A 26 26.55 29.39 8.12
N VAL A 27 27.27 28.35 8.54
CA VAL A 27 28.67 28.13 8.17
C VAL A 27 28.84 27.87 6.68
N LEU A 28 27.97 27.08 6.04
CA LEU A 28 28.04 26.81 4.60
C LEU A 28 27.77 28.07 3.77
N VAL A 29 26.78 28.88 4.16
CA VAL A 29 26.51 30.19 3.56
C VAL A 29 27.69 31.12 3.80
N LEU A 30 28.25 31.15 5.01
CA LEU A 30 29.44 31.95 5.31
C LEU A 30 30.64 31.53 4.45
N VAL A 31 30.86 30.22 4.30
CA VAL A 31 31.92 29.63 3.46
C VAL A 31 31.69 29.94 1.99
N VAL A 32 30.46 29.88 1.48
CA VAL A 32 30.11 30.26 0.10
C VAL A 32 30.20 31.77 -0.13
N CYS A 33 29.94 32.59 0.88
CA CYS A 33 30.10 34.04 0.83
C CYS A 33 31.56 34.49 1.01
N LEU A 34 32.41 33.69 1.67
CA LEU A 34 33.83 33.98 1.91
C LEU A 34 34.77 33.28 0.90
N LEU A 35 34.37 32.17 0.27
CA LEU A 35 35.08 31.55 -0.85
C LEU A 35 35.40 32.50 -2.03
N PRO A 36 34.57 33.51 -2.36
CA PRO A 36 34.87 34.51 -3.38
C PRO A 36 36.18 35.26 -3.12
N GLN A 37 36.63 35.37 -1.86
CA GLN A 37 37.92 35.99 -1.52
C GLN A 37 39.11 35.03 -1.65
N LEU A 38 38.88 33.71 -1.69
CA LEU A 38 39.91 32.68 -1.85
C LEU A 38 40.04 32.17 -3.29
N VAL A 39 39.03 32.39 -4.13
CA VAL A 39 38.95 31.88 -5.52
C VAL A 39 38.92 33.05 -6.52
N ASP A 40 39.86 33.99 -6.40
CA ASP A 40 40.10 35.03 -7.41
C ASP A 40 40.95 34.54 -8.60
N ARG A 41 41.40 33.27 -8.59
CA ARG A 41 42.17 32.67 -9.69
C ARG A 41 41.34 31.98 -10.78
N TYR A 42 40.07 31.68 -10.54
CA TYR A 42 39.25 30.87 -11.47
C TYR A 42 37.86 31.49 -11.67
N GLY A 43 37.77 32.51 -12.52
CA GLY A 43 36.58 32.97 -13.27
C GLY A 43 35.21 33.04 -12.55
N THR A 44 34.57 34.21 -12.62
CA THR A 44 33.23 34.55 -12.07
C THR A 44 32.08 33.57 -12.39
N VAL A 45 32.18 32.78 -13.45
CA VAL A 45 31.11 31.87 -13.92
C VAL A 45 30.87 30.69 -12.95
N TYR A 46 31.93 30.14 -12.34
CA TYR A 46 31.79 29.02 -11.40
C TYR A 46 31.09 29.43 -10.08
N ARG A 47 31.02 30.73 -9.77
CA ARG A 47 30.43 31.24 -8.52
C ARG A 47 28.91 31.06 -8.48
N PHE A 48 28.23 31.28 -9.61
CA PHE A 48 26.76 31.21 -9.65
C PHE A 48 26.22 29.79 -9.56
N GLU A 49 26.91 28.81 -10.16
CA GLU A 49 26.50 27.40 -10.13
C GLU A 49 26.51 26.83 -8.72
N TRP A 50 27.56 27.12 -7.94
CA TRP A 50 27.66 26.69 -6.55
C TRP A 50 26.63 27.37 -5.63
N ILE A 51 26.39 28.67 -5.83
CA ILE A 51 25.37 29.40 -5.07
C ILE A 51 23.98 28.83 -5.37
N ALA A 52 23.66 28.57 -6.64
CA ALA A 52 22.39 27.97 -7.05
C ALA A 52 22.21 26.55 -6.49
N LEU A 53 23.27 25.73 -6.50
CA LEU A 53 23.24 24.38 -5.93
C LEU A 53 23.00 24.42 -4.41
N VAL A 54 23.72 25.28 -3.69
CA VAL A 54 23.57 25.43 -2.23
C VAL A 54 22.18 25.95 -1.88
N ALA A 55 21.70 26.98 -2.59
CA ALA A 55 20.34 27.50 -2.41
C ALA A 55 19.28 26.41 -2.65
N LEU A 56 19.42 25.62 -3.72
CA LEU A 56 18.52 24.50 -4.02
C LEU A 56 18.53 23.44 -2.91
N VAL A 57 19.71 23.05 -2.42
CA VAL A 57 19.85 22.08 -1.32
C VAL A 57 19.22 22.61 -0.03
N SER A 58 19.47 23.88 0.32
CA SER A 58 18.90 24.53 1.50
C SER A 58 17.37 24.65 1.42
N VAL A 59 16.82 25.00 0.25
CA VAL A 59 15.36 25.06 0.02
C VAL A 59 14.73 23.66 0.14
N LEU A 60 15.30 22.63 -0.51
CA LEU A 60 14.81 21.26 -0.43
C LEU A 60 14.82 20.73 1.02
N TYR A 61 15.83 21.09 1.81
CA TYR A 61 15.91 20.72 3.22
C TYR A 61 14.95 21.51 4.11
N TYR A 62 14.81 22.84 3.89
CA TYR A 62 13.82 23.67 4.58
C TYR A 62 12.40 23.13 4.39
N PHE A 63 12.03 22.81 3.14
CA PHE A 63 10.75 22.16 2.83
C PHE A 63 10.59 20.82 3.58
N ARG A 64 11.65 20.00 3.63
CA ARG A 64 11.61 18.75 4.40
C ARG A 64 11.42 18.98 5.89
N VAL A 65 12.12 19.92 6.50
CA VAL A 65 12.09 20.13 7.96
C VAL A 65 10.81 20.83 8.40
N LEU A 66 10.26 21.77 7.64
CA LEU A 66 9.06 22.50 8.07
C LEU A 66 7.77 21.87 7.59
N HIS A 67 7.74 21.31 6.37
CA HIS A 67 6.53 20.71 5.85
C HIS A 67 6.44 19.21 6.09
N ALA A 68 7.55 18.44 6.12
CA ALA A 68 7.44 17.01 6.43
C ALA A 68 7.39 16.71 7.93
N ALA A 69 7.87 17.63 8.78
CA ALA A 69 7.93 17.43 10.22
C ALA A 69 6.58 17.37 10.97
N PRO A 70 5.56 18.17 10.62
CA PRO A 70 4.24 18.12 11.25
C PRO A 70 3.51 16.82 10.94
N PHE A 71 3.72 16.24 9.74
CA PHE A 71 3.10 14.97 9.35
C PHE A 71 3.70 13.73 10.04
N THR A 72 4.75 13.90 10.85
CA THR A 72 5.26 12.81 11.71
C THR A 72 4.65 12.82 13.11
N VAL A 73 3.84 13.83 13.45
CA VAL A 73 3.05 13.83 14.70
C VAL A 73 2.02 12.74 14.55
N ARG A 74 2.30 11.61 15.20
CA ARG A 74 1.33 10.52 15.31
C ARG A 74 0.21 11.04 16.21
N PRO A 75 -1.06 10.80 15.86
CA PRO A 75 -2.12 11.03 16.84
C PRO A 75 -1.76 10.26 18.10
N ASP A 76 -1.87 10.93 19.25
CA ASP A 76 -1.61 10.30 20.53
C ASP A 76 -2.43 9.03 20.61
N ALA A 77 -1.79 7.94 21.06
CA ALA A 77 -2.51 6.69 21.21
C ALA A 77 -3.64 6.94 22.21
N PHE A 78 -4.88 6.72 21.80
CA PHE A 78 -6.03 6.74 22.71
C PHE A 78 -5.67 5.96 23.98
N THR A 79 -5.90 6.59 25.14
CA THR A 79 -5.63 6.01 26.44
C THR A 79 -6.27 4.62 26.52
N ARG A 80 -5.46 3.63 26.89
CA ARG A 80 -5.87 2.23 26.93
C ARG A 80 -6.96 2.08 27.98
N HIS A 81 -8.16 1.71 27.58
CA HIS A 81 -9.15 1.20 28.52
C HIS A 81 -8.98 -0.31 28.60
N GLU A 82 -8.22 -0.76 29.59
CA GLU A 82 -8.21 -2.17 29.98
C GLU A 82 -9.62 -2.57 30.39
N VAL A 83 -10.02 -3.77 29.99
CA VAL A 83 -11.30 -4.33 30.42
C VAL A 83 -11.12 -4.81 31.86
N PRO A 84 -11.86 -4.26 32.85
CA PRO A 84 -11.72 -4.70 34.23
C PRO A 84 -11.97 -6.21 34.33
N PRO A 85 -11.21 -6.97 35.16
CA PRO A 85 -11.39 -8.42 35.32
C PRO A 85 -12.83 -8.83 35.64
N ILE A 86 -13.56 -8.00 36.39
CA ILE A 86 -14.99 -8.17 36.69
C ILE A 86 -15.84 -8.40 35.44
N ARG A 87 -15.49 -7.79 34.30
CA ARG A 87 -16.24 -7.98 33.05
C ARG A 87 -16.07 -9.39 32.47
N ALA A 88 -14.94 -10.06 32.68
CA ALA A 88 -14.74 -11.44 32.25
C ALA A 88 -15.68 -12.39 33.01
N ARG A 89 -15.77 -12.24 34.35
CA ARG A 89 -16.75 -12.97 35.18
C ARG A 89 -18.19 -12.70 34.76
N GLN A 90 -18.52 -11.44 34.46
CA GLN A 90 -19.85 -11.09 33.97
C GLN A 90 -20.16 -11.75 32.61
N LEU A 91 -19.18 -11.84 31.72
CA LEU A 91 -19.33 -12.55 30.45
C LEU A 91 -19.51 -14.05 30.67
N GLN A 92 -18.72 -14.67 31.53
CA GLN A 92 -18.84 -16.09 31.88
C GLN A 92 -20.21 -16.40 32.50
N HIS A 93 -20.66 -15.59 33.47
CA HIS A 93 -21.98 -15.76 34.08
C HIS A 93 -23.08 -15.60 33.03
N ARG A 94 -22.99 -14.58 32.17
CA ARG A 94 -23.94 -14.40 31.07
C ARG A 94 -23.96 -15.61 30.15
N ALA A 95 -22.80 -16.12 29.74
CA ALA A 95 -22.71 -17.32 28.91
C ALA A 95 -23.36 -18.54 29.58
N GLY A 96 -23.15 -18.73 30.88
CA GLY A 96 -23.78 -19.82 31.64
C GLY A 96 -25.31 -19.68 31.76
N SER A 97 -25.83 -18.46 31.91
CA SER A 97 -27.29 -18.20 31.93
C SER A 97 -27.91 -18.18 30.52
N ALA A 98 -27.09 -17.90 29.51
CA ALA A 98 -27.46 -17.73 28.10
C ALA A 98 -27.39 -19.03 27.29
N ASN A 99 -27.52 -20.20 27.93
CA ASN A 99 -27.49 -21.48 27.21
C ASN A 99 -28.52 -21.57 26.07
N ASN A 100 -29.56 -20.72 26.10
CA ASN A 100 -30.59 -20.63 25.06
C ASN A 100 -30.29 -19.60 23.94
N ILE A 101 -29.21 -18.79 24.04
CA ILE A 101 -28.89 -17.79 23.02
C ILE A 101 -28.33 -18.45 21.75
N ILE A 102 -27.52 -19.50 21.92
CA ILE A 102 -26.89 -20.24 20.82
C ILE A 102 -27.16 -21.72 21.07
N SER A 103 -27.68 -22.41 20.07
CA SER A 103 -27.82 -23.87 20.10
C SER A 103 -26.44 -24.57 20.08
N ASP A 104 -26.40 -25.86 20.39
CA ASP A 104 -25.14 -26.62 20.32
C ASP A 104 -24.63 -26.71 18.87
N VAL A 105 -25.53 -26.86 17.90
CA VAL A 105 -25.20 -26.87 16.46
C VAL A 105 -24.66 -25.52 16.02
N GLU A 106 -25.32 -24.40 16.33
CA GLU A 106 -24.81 -23.08 15.98
C GLU A 106 -23.44 -22.78 16.62
N ALA A 107 -23.20 -23.25 17.84
CA ALA A 107 -21.91 -23.07 18.50
C ALA A 107 -20.81 -23.88 17.82
N GLN A 108 -21.12 -25.11 17.38
CA GLN A 108 -20.22 -25.92 16.58
C GLN A 108 -19.95 -25.28 15.21
N THR A 109 -20.99 -24.81 14.52
CA THR A 109 -20.85 -24.09 13.24
C THR A 109 -19.99 -22.83 13.40
N PHE A 110 -20.22 -22.05 14.45
CA PHE A 110 -19.45 -20.83 14.73
C PHE A 110 -17.98 -21.15 15.04
N ALA A 111 -17.71 -22.18 15.85
CA ALA A 111 -16.36 -22.64 16.14
C ALA A 111 -15.66 -23.15 14.87
N LEU A 112 -16.36 -23.95 14.06
CA LEU A 112 -15.86 -24.47 12.79
C LEU A 112 -15.50 -23.32 11.83
N ALA A 113 -16.35 -22.30 11.72
CA ALA A 113 -16.08 -21.12 10.90
C ALA A 113 -14.81 -20.33 11.30
N ILE A 114 -14.33 -20.49 12.53
CA ILE A 114 -13.12 -19.84 13.05
C ILE A 114 -11.90 -20.75 12.93
N LEU A 115 -12.05 -22.01 13.33
CA LEU A 115 -10.97 -22.98 13.42
C LEU A 115 -10.60 -23.56 12.06
N ASP A 116 -11.61 -23.90 11.26
CA ASP A 116 -11.48 -24.41 9.90
C ASP A 116 -12.51 -23.75 8.98
N PRO A 117 -12.30 -22.48 8.59
CA PRO A 117 -13.20 -21.79 7.69
C PRO A 117 -13.34 -22.50 6.33
N GLY A 118 -12.36 -23.31 5.90
CA GLY A 118 -12.38 -24.04 4.63
C GLY A 118 -13.44 -25.13 4.57
N ALA A 119 -13.86 -25.66 5.73
CA ALA A 119 -14.98 -26.59 5.84
C ALA A 119 -16.33 -25.95 5.48
N LEU A 120 -16.47 -24.63 5.69
CA LEU A 120 -17.72 -23.89 5.42
C LEU A 120 -17.65 -23.04 4.15
N GLN A 121 -16.53 -22.36 3.91
CA GLN A 121 -16.36 -21.42 2.80
C GLN A 121 -16.03 -22.16 1.51
N GLN A 122 -17.05 -22.37 0.67
CA GLN A 122 -16.89 -23.01 -0.63
C GLN A 122 -16.14 -22.08 -1.59
N ARG A 123 -16.56 -20.82 -1.65
CA ARG A 123 -16.03 -19.85 -2.60
C ARG A 123 -15.89 -18.47 -1.99
N VAL A 124 -14.74 -17.84 -2.23
CA VAL A 124 -14.49 -16.45 -1.89
C VAL A 124 -14.05 -15.69 -3.13
N VAL A 125 -14.71 -14.56 -3.41
CA VAL A 125 -14.35 -13.65 -4.50
C VAL A 125 -14.00 -12.30 -3.91
N ASP A 126 -12.72 -11.99 -3.89
CA ASP A 126 -12.20 -10.68 -3.53
C ASP A 126 -12.15 -9.78 -4.77
N GLU A 127 -12.70 -8.59 -4.66
CA GLU A 127 -12.69 -7.57 -5.69
C GLU A 127 -12.12 -6.27 -5.11
N TYR A 128 -11.07 -5.74 -5.72
CA TYR A 128 -10.43 -4.51 -5.31
C TYR A 128 -10.58 -3.46 -6.40
N THR A 129 -11.16 -2.32 -6.02
CA THR A 129 -11.30 -1.16 -6.91
C THR A 129 -10.46 -0.01 -6.35
N PRO A 130 -9.45 0.48 -7.09
CA PRO A 130 -8.64 1.59 -6.64
C PRO A 130 -9.45 2.88 -6.68
N ASP A 131 -9.44 3.63 -5.56
CA ASP A 131 -10.00 4.97 -5.47
C ASP A 131 -8.87 6.02 -5.48
N ARG A 132 -8.97 7.15 -4.79
CA ARG A 132 -7.99 8.26 -4.78
C ARG A 132 -6.82 8.13 -3.81
N ARG A 133 -7.02 7.45 -2.68
CA ARG A 133 -5.95 7.12 -1.69
C ARG A 133 -6.15 5.78 -1.00
N CYS A 134 -7.21 5.06 -1.34
CA CYS A 134 -7.60 3.80 -0.75
C CYS A 134 -8.00 2.81 -1.85
N LEU A 135 -8.25 1.57 -1.44
CA LEU A 135 -8.85 0.53 -2.26
C LEU A 135 -10.21 0.21 -1.64
N THR A 136 -11.27 0.18 -2.43
CA THR A 136 -12.53 -0.41 -2.00
C THR A 136 -12.41 -1.91 -2.20
N GLN A 137 -12.39 -2.67 -1.10
CA GLN A 137 -12.41 -4.13 -1.12
C GLN A 137 -13.87 -4.58 -1.00
N SER A 138 -14.35 -5.33 -1.97
CA SER A 138 -15.63 -6.04 -1.95
C SER A 138 -15.33 -7.53 -1.93
N VAL A 139 -15.84 -8.25 -0.94
CA VAL A 139 -15.66 -9.70 -0.80
C VAL A 139 -17.01 -10.37 -0.85
N SER A 140 -17.18 -11.32 -1.77
CA SER A 140 -18.33 -12.22 -1.81
C SER A 140 -17.93 -13.58 -1.24
N VAL A 141 -18.71 -14.10 -0.30
CA VAL A 141 -18.48 -15.38 0.37
C VAL A 141 -19.68 -16.29 0.17
N GLU A 142 -19.43 -17.49 -0.33
CA GLU A 142 -20.39 -18.58 -0.44
C GLU A 142 -20.10 -19.61 0.67
N LEU A 143 -21.07 -19.80 1.55
CA LEU A 143 -21.01 -20.74 2.66
C LEU A 143 -21.87 -21.97 2.38
N GLN A 144 -21.41 -23.12 2.84
CA GLN A 144 -22.12 -24.39 2.86
C GLN A 144 -21.97 -25.03 4.23
N LEU A 145 -23.08 -25.31 4.91
CA LEU A 145 -23.07 -26.13 6.13
C LEU A 145 -22.79 -27.59 5.78
N PRO A 146 -22.05 -28.33 6.63
CA PRO A 146 -21.95 -29.78 6.52
C PRO A 146 -23.34 -30.40 6.59
N ALA A 147 -23.59 -31.45 5.81
CA ALA A 147 -24.91 -32.09 5.73
C ALA A 147 -25.44 -32.53 7.11
N GLU A 148 -24.56 -32.93 8.02
CA GLU A 148 -24.87 -33.32 9.40
C GLU A 148 -25.44 -32.18 10.26
N MET A 149 -25.17 -30.93 9.89
CA MET A 149 -25.65 -29.73 10.60
C MET A 149 -26.93 -29.15 9.99
N VAL A 150 -27.39 -29.69 8.86
CA VAL A 150 -28.60 -29.24 8.15
C VAL A 150 -29.79 -30.05 8.65
N ASP A 151 -30.74 -29.39 9.31
CA ASP A 151 -31.96 -30.04 9.83
C ASP A 151 -33.18 -29.94 8.89
N GLY A 152 -32.96 -29.45 7.67
CA GLY A 152 -33.98 -29.29 6.63
C GLY A 152 -34.95 -28.11 6.86
N ALA A 153 -34.83 -27.39 7.98
CA ALA A 153 -35.58 -26.17 8.23
C ALA A 153 -34.76 -24.93 7.85
N GLU A 154 -35.43 -23.89 7.36
CA GLU A 154 -34.81 -22.59 7.18
C GLU A 154 -34.52 -22.00 8.57
N ARG A 155 -33.24 -21.87 8.90
CA ARG A 155 -32.77 -21.33 10.18
C ARG A 155 -31.73 -20.27 9.96
N ARG A 156 -31.71 -19.30 10.88
CA ARG A 156 -30.68 -18.29 10.91
C ARG A 156 -29.54 -18.78 11.79
N TYR A 157 -28.33 -18.78 11.28
CA TYR A 157 -27.14 -19.15 12.04
C TYR A 157 -26.29 -17.93 12.27
N LEU A 158 -25.69 -17.85 13.47
CA LEU A 158 -24.66 -16.88 13.77
C LEU A 158 -23.34 -17.37 13.18
N VAL A 159 -22.74 -16.56 12.30
CA VAL A 159 -21.44 -16.87 11.70
C VAL A 159 -20.51 -15.66 11.75
N PRO A 160 -19.20 -15.87 11.90
CA PRO A 160 -18.22 -14.81 11.70
C PRO A 160 -18.12 -14.49 10.20
N ALA A 161 -18.50 -13.27 9.80
CA ALA A 161 -18.33 -12.78 8.44
C ALA A 161 -16.84 -12.75 8.04
N PHE A 162 -15.99 -12.26 8.94
CA PHE A 162 -14.54 -12.31 8.81
C PHE A 162 -13.88 -12.04 10.16
N LEU A 163 -12.58 -12.36 10.24
CA LEU A 163 -11.75 -12.08 11.40
C LEU A 163 -10.85 -10.87 11.14
N GLN A 164 -10.83 -9.94 12.09
CA GLN A 164 -10.03 -8.71 12.01
C GLN A 164 -9.02 -8.66 13.15
N ASP A 165 -7.76 -8.32 12.86
CA ASP A 165 -6.77 -8.18 13.93
C ASP A 165 -7.17 -7.08 14.94
N LYS A 166 -6.96 -7.35 16.24
CA LYS A 166 -7.37 -6.42 17.29
C LYS A 166 -6.66 -5.07 17.20
N GLY A 167 -7.43 -4.00 17.24
CA GLY A 167 -6.93 -2.62 17.18
C GLY A 167 -6.73 -2.11 15.74
N MET A 168 -7.13 -2.87 14.73
CA MET A 168 -7.37 -2.36 13.39
C MET A 168 -8.76 -1.72 13.34
N MET A 169 -8.86 -0.59 12.64
CA MET A 169 -10.12 0.08 12.36
C MET A 169 -10.66 -0.41 11.00
N LEU A 170 -11.98 -0.55 10.92
CA LEU A 170 -12.69 -0.87 9.69
C LEU A 170 -13.41 0.38 9.21
N ASP A 171 -13.07 0.84 8.01
CA ASP A 171 -13.65 2.03 7.40
C ASP A 171 -14.75 1.62 6.40
N ASP A 172 -15.93 2.25 6.51
CA ASP A 172 -17.11 2.05 5.64
C ASP A 172 -17.47 0.57 5.43
N LEU A 173 -17.50 -0.21 6.51
CA LEU A 173 -17.94 -1.60 6.45
C LEU A 173 -19.44 -1.68 6.12
N ARG A 174 -19.77 -2.38 5.04
CA ARG A 174 -21.14 -2.72 4.66
C ARG A 174 -21.22 -4.21 4.43
N ILE A 175 -22.29 -4.85 4.89
CA ILE A 175 -22.54 -6.27 4.69
C ILE A 175 -23.93 -6.39 4.08
N THR A 176 -24.08 -7.18 3.02
CA THR A 176 -25.33 -7.39 2.29
C THR A 176 -25.49 -8.87 1.95
N LEU A 177 -26.73 -9.35 1.85
CA LEU A 177 -27.04 -10.63 1.22
C LEU A 177 -26.87 -10.56 -0.31
N ALA A 178 -27.02 -11.70 -0.99
CA ALA A 178 -26.94 -11.79 -2.44
C ALA A 178 -27.94 -10.87 -3.16
N GLU A 179 -29.12 -10.64 -2.57
CA GLU A 179 -30.17 -9.77 -3.10
C GLU A 179 -29.91 -8.27 -2.86
N GLY A 180 -28.80 -7.92 -2.21
CA GLY A 180 -28.46 -6.55 -1.83
C GLY A 180 -29.09 -6.09 -0.50
N THR A 181 -29.86 -6.95 0.17
CA THR A 181 -30.46 -6.66 1.49
C THR A 181 -29.35 -6.43 2.52
N PRO A 182 -29.34 -5.29 3.24
CA PRO A 182 -28.31 -5.01 4.23
C PRO A 182 -28.40 -5.98 5.43
N LEU A 183 -27.24 -6.45 5.87
CA LEU A 183 -27.06 -7.23 7.09
C LEU A 183 -26.38 -6.40 8.16
N TYR A 184 -26.90 -6.46 9.37
CA TYR A 184 -26.31 -5.78 10.51
C TYR A 184 -25.36 -6.73 11.25
N SER A 185 -24.14 -6.27 11.49
CA SER A 185 -23.22 -6.95 12.38
C SER A 185 -23.65 -6.76 13.83
N HIS A 186 -23.52 -7.80 14.64
CA HIS A 186 -23.70 -7.70 16.08
C HIS A 186 -22.74 -6.68 16.69
N SER A 187 -23.18 -5.95 17.71
CA SER A 187 -22.32 -5.05 18.47
C SER A 187 -21.20 -5.83 19.15
N TYR A 188 -20.08 -5.18 19.46
CA TYR A 188 -18.96 -5.82 20.14
C TYR A 188 -19.36 -6.50 21.46
N ARG A 189 -20.33 -5.95 22.20
CA ARG A 189 -20.81 -6.55 23.44
C ARG A 189 -21.53 -7.87 23.20
N GLU A 190 -22.37 -7.93 22.17
CA GLU A 190 -23.09 -9.14 21.77
C GLU A 190 -22.11 -10.19 21.25
N GLN A 191 -21.15 -9.78 20.42
CA GLN A 191 -20.07 -10.64 19.93
C GLN A 191 -19.30 -11.30 21.08
N LEU A 192 -18.95 -10.56 22.14
CA LEU A 192 -18.28 -11.13 23.31
C LEU A 192 -19.14 -12.16 24.04
N VAL A 193 -20.46 -11.95 24.14
CA VAL A 193 -21.37 -12.93 24.75
C VAL A 193 -21.44 -14.18 23.87
N ILE A 194 -21.56 -14.01 22.55
CA ILE A 194 -21.58 -15.12 21.58
C ILE A 194 -20.31 -15.96 21.69
N VAL A 195 -19.13 -15.30 21.64
CA VAL A 195 -17.82 -15.96 21.77
C VAL A 195 -17.69 -16.67 23.13
N ALA A 196 -18.20 -16.07 24.21
CA ALA A 196 -18.19 -16.70 25.52
C ALA A 196 -19.10 -17.94 25.59
N CYS A 197 -20.29 -17.89 25.01
CA CYS A 197 -21.19 -19.04 24.90
C CYS A 197 -20.55 -20.18 24.09
N VAL A 198 -19.89 -19.86 22.97
CA VAL A 198 -19.21 -20.86 22.13
C VAL A 198 -18.06 -21.51 22.90
N LEU A 199 -17.18 -20.72 23.53
CA LEU A 199 -16.08 -21.23 24.35
C LEU A 199 -16.62 -22.15 25.47
N ARG A 200 -17.67 -21.71 26.17
CA ARG A 200 -18.32 -22.50 27.22
C ARG A 200 -18.81 -23.85 26.70
N LYS A 201 -19.48 -23.88 25.54
CA LYS A 201 -20.00 -25.11 24.93
C LYS A 201 -18.89 -26.04 24.46
N LEU A 202 -17.80 -25.52 23.91
CA LEU A 202 -16.62 -26.32 23.57
C LEU A 202 -16.02 -26.98 24.82
N LEU A 203 -15.94 -26.23 25.94
CA LEU A 203 -15.47 -26.80 27.22
C LEU A 203 -16.47 -27.83 27.77
N ILE A 204 -17.77 -27.61 27.66
CA ILE A 204 -18.77 -28.62 28.08
C ILE A 204 -18.61 -29.89 27.24
N ALA A 205 -18.41 -29.76 25.93
CA ALA A 205 -18.14 -30.90 25.04
C ALA A 205 -16.85 -31.64 25.41
N ALA A 206 -15.81 -30.94 25.89
CA ALA A 206 -14.59 -31.56 26.39
C ALA A 206 -14.81 -32.41 27.65
N TYR A 207 -15.73 -31.99 28.53
CA TYR A 207 -16.00 -32.63 29.83
C TYR A 207 -17.16 -33.63 29.85
N ARG A 208 -18.02 -33.68 28.82
CA ARG A 208 -19.15 -34.61 28.76
C ARG A 208 -18.66 -36.03 28.45
N ARG A 209 -18.93 -36.95 29.38
CA ARG A 209 -18.78 -38.41 29.19
C ARG A 209 -20.13 -39.12 28.95
N ASP A 210 -21.22 -38.58 29.50
CA ASP A 210 -22.59 -39.12 29.41
C ASP A 210 -23.62 -37.99 29.24
N GLU A 211 -24.70 -38.23 28.47
CA GLU A 211 -25.75 -37.26 28.14
C GLU A 211 -26.47 -36.66 29.37
N CYS A 212 -26.43 -37.35 30.52
CA CYS A 212 -27.04 -36.91 31.78
C CYS A 212 -26.16 -35.98 32.63
N ALA A 213 -24.91 -35.70 32.24
CA ALA A 213 -24.00 -34.87 33.02
C ALA A 213 -24.35 -33.38 32.95
N LYS A 214 -24.59 -32.80 34.13
CA LYS A 214 -25.00 -31.41 34.40
C LYS A 214 -24.23 -30.37 33.55
N THR A 215 -24.89 -29.27 33.18
CA THR A 215 -24.38 -28.08 32.47
C THR A 215 -23.24 -27.30 33.19
N HIS A 216 -22.68 -27.85 34.27
CA HIS A 216 -21.71 -27.18 35.12
C HIS A 216 -20.30 -27.67 34.84
N LEU A 217 -19.41 -26.75 34.42
CA LEU A 217 -17.98 -27.02 34.30
C LEU A 217 -17.31 -27.19 35.68
N PRO A 218 -16.28 -28.06 35.78
CA PRO A 218 -15.42 -28.13 36.96
C PRO A 218 -14.83 -26.77 37.32
N LYS A 219 -14.46 -26.57 38.60
CA LYS A 219 -13.91 -25.28 39.07
C LYS A 219 -12.67 -24.86 38.27
N ALA A 220 -11.71 -25.77 38.07
CA ALA A 220 -10.51 -25.49 37.28
C ALA A 220 -10.82 -25.02 35.85
N ALA A 221 -11.78 -25.67 35.18
CA ALA A 221 -12.21 -25.29 33.83
C ALA A 221 -12.90 -23.92 33.81
N ARG A 222 -13.68 -23.58 34.85
CA ARG A 222 -14.28 -22.24 35.02
C ARG A 222 -13.21 -21.17 35.23
N ASP A 223 -12.22 -21.45 36.05
CA ASP A 223 -11.14 -20.50 36.33
C ASP A 223 -10.30 -20.24 35.06
N ALA A 224 -10.01 -21.29 34.28
CA ALA A 224 -9.33 -21.16 32.99
C ALA A 224 -10.19 -20.45 31.93
N GLU A 225 -11.49 -20.73 31.88
CA GLU A 225 -12.45 -20.01 31.01
C GLU A 225 -12.48 -18.50 31.34
N GLU A 226 -12.52 -18.11 32.62
CA GLU A 226 -12.49 -16.70 33.03
C GLU A 226 -11.23 -15.99 32.51
N LYS A 227 -10.06 -16.62 32.64
CA LYS A 227 -8.78 -16.09 32.15
C LYS A 227 -8.76 -15.96 30.63
N ALA A 228 -9.24 -16.98 29.90
CA ALA A 228 -9.35 -16.93 28.45
C ALA A 228 -10.30 -15.81 27.99
N LEU A 229 -11.47 -15.67 28.62
CA LEU A 229 -12.43 -14.60 28.34
C LEU A 229 -11.86 -13.21 28.64
N HIS A 230 -11.00 -13.08 29.65
CA HIS A 230 -10.30 -11.85 29.92
C HIS A 230 -9.40 -11.45 28.73
N VAL A 231 -8.58 -12.39 28.22
CA VAL A 231 -7.73 -12.17 27.03
C VAL A 231 -8.57 -11.85 25.79
N ILE A 232 -9.67 -12.57 25.57
CA ILE A 232 -10.61 -12.33 24.45
C ILE A 232 -11.24 -10.93 24.55
N ALA A 233 -11.63 -10.48 25.73
CA ALA A 233 -12.22 -9.17 25.94
C ALA A 233 -11.21 -8.01 25.85
N MET A 234 -9.90 -8.27 25.97
CA MET A 234 -8.89 -7.22 25.86
C MET A 234 -8.93 -6.53 24.50
N ARG A 235 -9.01 -5.19 24.53
CA ARG A 235 -8.94 -4.30 23.36
C ARG A 235 -7.52 -3.72 23.21
N ARG A 236 -6.52 -4.57 22.93
CA ARG A 236 -5.12 -4.13 22.80
C ARG A 236 -4.71 -3.99 21.32
N ARG A 237 -3.71 -3.14 21.05
CA ARG A 237 -3.30 -2.71 19.70
C ARG A 237 -2.40 -3.72 18.99
N ALA A 238 -2.65 -3.91 17.70
CA ALA A 238 -1.94 -4.68 16.67
C ALA A 238 -0.46 -4.34 16.37
N ARG A 239 0.34 -3.66 17.21
CA ARG A 239 1.73 -3.32 16.81
C ARG A 239 2.81 -3.62 17.84
N GLY A 240 3.58 -4.67 17.55
CA GLY A 240 4.96 -4.88 17.96
C GLY A 240 5.14 -5.81 19.17
N THR A 241 4.17 -5.84 20.08
CA THR A 241 4.15 -6.84 21.17
C THR A 241 3.12 -7.90 20.82
N PRO A 242 3.53 -9.17 20.65
CA PRO A 242 2.57 -10.25 20.55
C PRO A 242 1.65 -10.20 21.78
N ILE A 243 0.35 -10.40 21.57
CA ILE A 243 -0.59 -10.53 22.68
C ILE A 243 -0.13 -11.75 23.46
N ASP A 244 0.13 -11.54 24.75
CA ASP A 244 0.44 -12.64 25.65
C ASP A 244 -0.82 -13.49 25.78
N VAL A 245 -0.81 -14.62 25.08
CA VAL A 245 -1.87 -15.62 25.11
C VAL A 245 -1.55 -16.74 26.11
N SER A 246 -0.53 -16.58 26.95
CA SER A 246 -0.16 -17.59 27.96
C SER A 246 -1.31 -17.92 28.92
N ALA A 247 -2.16 -16.95 29.24
CA ALA A 247 -3.36 -17.17 30.05
C ALA A 247 -4.41 -18.08 29.37
N VAL A 248 -4.33 -18.26 28.04
CA VAL A 248 -5.15 -19.23 27.29
C VAL A 248 -4.56 -20.64 27.41
N ASP A 249 -3.24 -20.78 27.60
CA ASP A 249 -2.57 -22.07 27.72
C ASP A 249 -2.97 -22.85 28.99
N ASP A 250 -3.55 -22.16 29.99
CA ASP A 250 -4.20 -22.79 31.15
C ASP A 250 -5.31 -23.77 30.72
N LEU A 251 -5.93 -23.58 29.55
CA LEU A 251 -6.90 -24.52 28.98
C LEU A 251 -6.25 -25.87 28.61
N LEU A 252 -5.00 -25.88 28.15
CA LEU A 252 -4.28 -27.12 27.80
C LEU A 252 -3.83 -27.90 29.03
N ALA A 253 -3.68 -27.24 30.18
CA ALA A 253 -3.35 -27.89 31.45
C ALA A 253 -4.54 -28.64 32.07
N LEU A 254 -5.74 -28.50 31.51
CA LEU A 254 -6.94 -29.17 32.00
C LEU A 254 -6.94 -30.66 31.62
N SER A 255 -7.28 -31.52 32.58
CA SER A 255 -7.58 -32.93 32.30
C SER A 255 -9.07 -33.07 31.95
N ALA A 256 -9.36 -33.37 30.68
CA ALA A 256 -10.71 -33.56 30.16
C ALA A 256 -10.82 -34.91 29.41
N PRO A 257 -11.98 -35.59 29.46
CA PRO A 257 -12.22 -36.83 28.73
C PRO A 257 -12.03 -36.71 27.21
N ASN A 258 -12.50 -35.61 26.59
CA ASN A 258 -12.36 -35.38 25.16
C ASN A 258 -11.29 -34.31 24.90
N GLN A 259 -10.09 -34.77 24.57
CA GLN A 259 -8.91 -33.92 24.34
C GLN A 259 -9.02 -33.08 23.06
N ASP A 260 -9.70 -33.58 22.03
CA ASP A 260 -9.87 -32.85 20.77
C ASP A 260 -10.78 -31.62 20.95
N ALA A 261 -11.88 -31.77 21.68
CA ALA A 261 -12.76 -30.65 22.02
C ALA A 261 -12.03 -29.60 22.89
N LEU A 262 -11.17 -30.05 23.82
CA LEU A 262 -10.35 -29.17 24.64
C LEU A 262 -9.33 -28.39 23.79
N LYS A 263 -8.67 -29.08 22.85
CA LYS A 263 -7.75 -28.47 21.88
C LYS A 263 -8.46 -27.42 21.01
N ASN A 264 -9.68 -27.73 20.54
CA ASN A 264 -10.51 -26.78 19.80
C ASN A 264 -10.87 -25.55 20.65
N ALA A 265 -11.22 -25.74 21.92
CA ALA A 265 -11.48 -24.63 22.86
C ALA A 265 -10.25 -23.73 23.05
N HIS A 266 -9.06 -24.32 23.21
CA HIS A 266 -7.79 -23.59 23.30
C HIS A 266 -7.50 -22.79 22.04
N GLN A 267 -7.53 -23.44 20.87
CA GLN A 267 -7.27 -22.78 19.58
C GLN A 267 -8.26 -21.65 19.30
N PHE A 268 -9.54 -21.87 19.62
CA PHE A 268 -10.60 -20.88 19.47
C PHE A 268 -10.33 -19.67 20.35
N ALA A 269 -10.02 -19.89 21.63
CA ALA A 269 -9.70 -18.82 22.57
C ALA A 269 -8.42 -18.06 22.18
N ALA A 270 -7.40 -18.76 21.68
CA ALA A 270 -6.16 -18.15 21.23
C ALA A 270 -6.39 -17.23 20.01
N LEU A 271 -7.18 -17.68 19.03
CA LEU A 271 -7.54 -16.89 17.85
C LEU A 271 -8.40 -15.67 18.22
N MET A 272 -9.43 -15.84 19.07
CA MET A 272 -10.28 -14.73 19.55
C MET A 272 -9.53 -13.80 20.53
N GLY A 273 -8.47 -14.29 21.16
CA GLY A 273 -7.52 -13.48 21.91
C GLY A 273 -6.79 -12.48 21.02
N GLN A 274 -6.52 -12.84 19.77
CA GLN A 274 -5.74 -12.04 18.81
C GLN A 274 -6.61 -11.23 17.83
N ARG A 275 -7.82 -11.70 17.53
CA ARG A 275 -8.72 -11.15 16.50
C ARG A 275 -10.12 -10.86 17.03
N TYR A 276 -10.80 -9.92 16.40
CA TYR A 276 -12.23 -9.71 16.54
C TYR A 276 -12.97 -10.49 15.44
N ALA A 277 -14.04 -11.18 15.83
CA ALA A 277 -14.98 -11.77 14.88
C ALA A 277 -16.11 -10.78 14.59
N VAL A 278 -16.29 -10.38 13.32
CA VAL A 278 -17.47 -9.60 12.92
C VAL A 278 -18.61 -10.59 12.71
N VAL A 279 -19.52 -10.67 13.68
CA VAL A 279 -20.59 -11.69 13.66
C VAL A 279 -21.84 -11.16 12.97
N ILE A 280 -22.43 -11.98 12.11
CA ILE A 280 -23.68 -11.73 11.40
C ILE A 280 -24.64 -12.91 11.55
N SER A 281 -25.93 -12.66 11.37
CA SER A 281 -26.98 -13.68 11.34
C SER A 281 -27.41 -13.94 9.89
N LEU A 282 -27.13 -15.15 9.38
CA LEU A 282 -27.41 -15.54 8.00
C LEU A 282 -28.57 -16.53 7.92
N PRO A 283 -29.57 -16.30 7.06
CA PRO A 283 -30.59 -17.30 6.77
C PRO A 283 -30.02 -18.36 5.82
N PHE A 284 -29.81 -19.57 6.32
CA PHE A 284 -29.39 -20.69 5.48
C PHE A 284 -30.62 -21.33 4.84
N ASP A 285 -30.51 -21.66 3.56
CA ASP A 285 -31.55 -22.40 2.86
C ASP A 285 -31.62 -23.86 3.34
N LYS A 286 -32.60 -24.62 2.84
CA LYS A 286 -32.77 -26.05 3.18
C LYS A 286 -31.59 -26.92 2.75
N THR A 287 -30.74 -26.43 1.84
CA THR A 287 -29.52 -27.12 1.41
C THR A 287 -28.31 -26.77 2.27
N GLY A 288 -28.47 -25.84 3.22
CA GLY A 288 -27.38 -25.32 4.04
C GLY A 288 -26.47 -24.35 3.28
N ARG A 289 -26.94 -23.72 2.18
CA ARG A 289 -26.19 -22.72 1.41
C ARG A 289 -26.64 -21.32 1.75
N VAL A 290 -25.69 -20.39 1.71
CA VAL A 290 -25.96 -18.95 1.76
C VAL A 290 -24.80 -18.19 1.12
N GLN A 291 -25.12 -17.09 0.47
CA GLN A 291 -24.13 -16.15 -0.06
C GLN A 291 -24.35 -14.77 0.57
N TYR A 292 -23.25 -14.14 0.97
CA TYR A 292 -23.25 -12.75 1.39
C TYR A 292 -22.05 -12.03 0.81
N ARG A 293 -22.13 -10.69 0.82
CA ARG A 293 -21.09 -9.79 0.35
C ARG A 293 -20.78 -8.78 1.44
N TYR A 294 -19.52 -8.42 1.61
CA TYR A 294 -19.15 -7.26 2.40
C TYR A 294 -18.20 -6.35 1.63
N SER A 295 -18.34 -5.05 1.84
CA SER A 295 -17.42 -4.05 1.29
C SER A 295 -16.80 -3.22 2.40
N ARG A 296 -15.54 -2.82 2.23
CA ARG A 296 -14.83 -1.93 3.13
C ARG A 296 -13.78 -1.12 2.39
N ILE A 297 -13.38 -0.01 2.98
CA ILE A 297 -12.24 0.77 2.52
C ILE A 297 -10.96 0.19 3.14
N VAL A 298 -9.99 -0.14 2.30
CA VAL A 298 -8.67 -0.62 2.69
C VAL A 298 -7.66 0.46 2.34
N ILE A 299 -6.90 0.91 3.34
CA ILE A 299 -5.79 1.84 3.12
C ILE A 299 -4.55 0.99 2.79
N PRO A 300 -4.05 1.02 1.54
CA PRO A 300 -2.88 0.24 1.18
C PRO A 300 -1.66 0.75 1.96
N ASN A 301 -0.80 -0.18 2.37
CA ASN A 301 0.47 0.19 2.98
C ASN A 301 1.39 0.77 1.90
N PHE A 302 1.38 2.10 1.74
CA PHE A 302 2.32 2.80 0.88
C PHE A 302 3.73 2.70 1.47
N ARG A 303 4.49 1.68 1.08
CA ARG A 303 5.92 1.64 1.38
C ARG A 303 6.63 2.57 0.39
N MET A 304 7.21 3.66 0.89
CA MET A 304 8.11 4.54 0.11
C MET A 304 9.45 3.88 -0.25
N THR A 305 9.60 2.58 0.05
CA THR A 305 10.84 1.85 -0.17
C THR A 305 11.04 1.60 -1.66
N GLY A 306 12.25 1.90 -2.14
CA GLY A 306 12.72 1.39 -3.44
C GLY A 306 12.81 -0.14 -3.44
N PRO A 307 13.25 -0.75 -4.56
CA PRO A 307 13.34 -2.22 -4.69
C PRO A 307 14.15 -2.91 -3.58
N ASN A 308 15.06 -2.19 -2.91
CA ASN A 308 15.80 -2.69 -1.76
C ASN A 308 15.01 -2.53 -0.44
N ARG A 309 14.45 -3.64 0.05
CA ARG A 309 13.63 -3.74 1.28
C ARG A 309 14.31 -3.27 2.57
N ARG A 310 15.65 -3.12 2.60
CA ARG A 310 16.41 -2.87 3.85
C ARG A 310 16.48 -1.41 4.30
N ARG A 311 16.31 -0.43 3.40
CA ARG A 311 16.29 0.99 3.77
C ARG A 311 14.87 1.50 3.74
N GLY A 312 14.37 1.95 4.89
CA GLY A 312 13.01 2.47 5.04
C GLY A 312 12.68 3.61 4.09
N TRP A 313 13.69 4.33 3.59
CA TRP A 313 13.56 5.44 2.63
C TRP A 313 14.47 5.26 1.41
N SER A 314 13.98 5.71 0.26
CA SER A 314 14.72 5.87 -1.00
C SER A 314 14.63 7.33 -1.44
N VAL A 315 15.74 7.94 -1.88
CA VAL A 315 15.75 9.30 -2.45
C VAL A 315 14.79 9.38 -3.65
N LEU A 316 14.78 8.34 -4.50
CA LEU A 316 13.82 8.23 -5.60
C LEU A 316 12.38 8.12 -5.10
N GLY A 317 12.14 7.47 -3.96
CA GLY A 317 10.83 7.42 -3.32
C GLY A 317 10.35 8.77 -2.82
N LEU A 318 11.25 9.58 -2.26
CA LEU A 318 10.95 10.95 -1.84
C LEU A 318 10.71 11.87 -3.04
N LEU A 319 11.53 11.75 -4.09
CA LEU A 319 11.39 12.50 -5.34
C LEU A 319 10.07 12.17 -6.03
N ARG A 320 9.68 10.89 -6.02
CA ARG A 320 8.36 10.43 -6.45
C ARG A 320 7.24 11.13 -5.70
N LEU A 321 7.31 11.16 -4.37
CA LEU A 321 6.31 11.86 -3.56
C LEU A 321 6.27 13.36 -3.87
N ALA A 322 7.44 14.01 -3.93
CA ALA A 322 7.56 15.44 -4.17
C ALA A 322 7.04 15.86 -5.55
N LEU A 323 7.30 15.06 -6.58
CA LEU A 323 6.85 15.29 -7.95
C LEU A 323 5.45 14.72 -8.22
N GLY A 324 4.76 14.20 -7.19
CA GLY A 324 3.44 13.60 -7.32
C GLY A 324 3.41 12.27 -8.11
N ALA A 325 4.56 11.72 -8.51
CA ALA A 325 4.67 10.43 -9.17
C ALA A 325 4.43 9.31 -8.16
N ARG A 326 3.20 8.80 -8.10
CA ARG A 326 2.79 7.80 -7.11
C ARG A 326 3.19 6.39 -7.54
N PRO A 327 3.39 5.47 -6.57
CA PRO A 327 3.83 4.11 -6.87
C PRO A 327 2.77 3.39 -7.69
N VAL A 328 3.20 2.79 -8.80
CA VAL A 328 2.33 2.06 -9.74
C VAL A 328 2.09 0.61 -9.33
N SER A 329 2.37 0.28 -8.06
CA SER A 329 2.26 -1.08 -7.54
C SER A 329 1.27 -1.19 -6.40
N ILE A 330 0.34 -2.12 -6.55
CA ILE A 330 -0.66 -2.46 -5.54
C ILE A 330 -0.29 -3.82 -4.98
N THR A 331 -0.14 -3.92 -3.66
CA THR A 331 0.06 -5.22 -2.99
C THR A 331 -1.19 -5.58 -2.23
N VAL A 332 -1.77 -6.72 -2.56
CA VAL A 332 -3.01 -7.24 -1.97
C VAL A 332 -2.67 -8.46 -1.11
N ASP A 333 -3.33 -8.56 0.05
CA ASP A 333 -3.29 -9.75 0.89
C ASP A 333 -4.32 -10.77 0.39
N ILE A 334 -3.89 -12.01 0.19
CA ILE A 334 -4.74 -13.10 -0.30
C ILE A 334 -4.90 -14.20 0.75
N SER A 335 -4.82 -13.86 2.04
CA SER A 335 -5.05 -14.82 3.15
C SER A 335 -6.44 -15.46 3.11
N ASN A 336 -7.45 -14.82 2.52
CA ASN A 336 -8.75 -15.44 2.27
C ASN A 336 -8.65 -16.69 1.38
N ALA A 337 -7.60 -16.82 0.56
CA ALA A 337 -7.39 -18.00 -0.26
C ALA A 337 -7.14 -19.27 0.59
N THR A 338 -6.59 -19.12 1.79
CA THR A 338 -6.31 -20.25 2.70
C THR A 338 -7.52 -20.63 3.56
N SER A 339 -8.62 -19.89 3.47
CA SER A 339 -9.83 -20.10 4.27
C SER A 339 -10.99 -20.65 3.46
N CYS A 340 -10.81 -20.97 2.18
CA CYS A 340 -11.88 -21.44 1.29
C CYS A 340 -11.38 -22.48 0.29
N GLN A 341 -12.32 -23.19 -0.34
CA GLN A 341 -11.98 -24.21 -1.35
C GLN A 341 -11.62 -23.58 -2.69
N SER A 342 -12.33 -22.51 -3.09
CA SER A 342 -12.17 -21.80 -4.35
C SER A 342 -12.04 -20.29 -4.13
N TYR A 343 -10.91 -19.72 -4.52
CA TYR A 343 -10.60 -18.30 -4.33
C TYR A 343 -10.41 -17.58 -5.66
N HIS A 344 -11.09 -16.45 -5.82
CA HIS A 344 -10.91 -15.53 -6.93
C HIS A 344 -10.52 -14.16 -6.42
N LEU A 345 -9.50 -13.56 -7.04
CA LEU A 345 -9.10 -12.18 -6.81
C LEU A 345 -9.22 -11.41 -8.11
N HIS A 346 -10.06 -10.39 -8.11
CA HIS A 346 -10.17 -9.38 -9.15
C HIS A 346 -9.59 -8.07 -8.63
N LEU A 347 -8.62 -7.50 -9.34
CA LEU A 347 -8.12 -6.16 -9.05
C LEU A 347 -8.30 -5.30 -10.29
N HIS A 348 -9.17 -4.30 -10.18
CA HIS A 348 -9.36 -3.31 -11.22
C HIS A 348 -8.16 -2.37 -11.25
N GLY A 349 -7.67 -2.13 -12.45
CA GLY A 349 -6.69 -1.09 -12.73
C GLY A 349 -7.41 0.25 -12.85
N PRO A 350 -6.78 1.34 -12.40
CA PRO A 350 -7.25 2.68 -12.71
C PRO A 350 -7.32 2.91 -14.22
N GLU A 351 -8.27 3.73 -14.65
CA GLU A 351 -8.35 4.18 -16.04
C GLU A 351 -7.02 4.77 -16.53
N GLY A 352 -6.68 4.47 -17.79
CA GLY A 352 -5.43 4.92 -18.41
C GLY A 352 -4.20 4.11 -18.00
N LEU A 353 -4.35 3.08 -17.17
CA LEU A 353 -3.28 2.14 -16.86
C LEU A 353 -3.59 0.73 -17.36
N TYR A 354 -2.53 -0.03 -17.61
CA TYR A 354 -2.59 -1.45 -17.90
C TYR A 354 -1.74 -2.25 -16.92
N LEU A 355 -2.13 -3.50 -16.70
CA LEU A 355 -1.38 -4.45 -15.91
C LEU A 355 -0.12 -4.88 -16.66
N ALA A 356 1.04 -4.52 -16.11
CA ALA A 356 2.34 -4.83 -16.70
C ALA A 356 2.98 -6.08 -16.09
N ARG A 357 2.81 -6.30 -14.78
CA ARG A 357 3.39 -7.45 -14.09
C ARG A 357 2.55 -7.89 -12.90
N GLN A 358 2.56 -9.19 -12.63
CA GLN A 358 2.02 -9.81 -11.43
C GLN A 358 3.13 -10.60 -10.74
N VAL A 359 3.33 -10.37 -9.44
CA VAL A 359 4.38 -11.03 -8.64
C VAL A 359 3.79 -11.64 -7.38
N PRO A 360 3.57 -12.96 -7.34
CA PRO A 360 3.15 -13.65 -6.12
C PRO A 360 4.28 -13.71 -5.09
N SER A 361 3.99 -13.27 -3.88
CA SER A 361 4.78 -13.47 -2.66
C SER A 361 4.07 -14.53 -1.81
N ILE A 362 4.21 -15.79 -2.21
CA ILE A 362 3.61 -16.97 -1.56
C ILE A 362 4.75 -17.88 -1.13
N SER A 363 4.74 -18.37 0.11
CA SER A 363 5.79 -19.25 0.62
C SER A 363 5.81 -20.58 -0.15
N HIS A 364 6.98 -21.22 -0.21
CA HIS A 364 7.13 -22.51 -0.88
C HIS A 364 6.16 -23.56 -0.30
N ARG A 365 6.03 -23.61 1.04
CA ARG A 365 5.11 -24.50 1.74
C ARG A 365 3.68 -24.38 1.21
N LEU A 366 3.15 -23.16 1.09
CA LEU A 366 1.78 -22.94 0.61
C LEU A 366 1.57 -23.32 -0.86
N ARG A 367 2.65 -23.43 -1.66
CA ARG A 367 2.59 -23.87 -3.05
C ARG A 367 2.64 -25.38 -3.20
N THR A 368 3.41 -26.06 -2.34
CA THR A 368 3.71 -27.49 -2.51
C THR A 368 2.94 -28.38 -1.54
N ALA A 369 2.48 -27.85 -0.40
CA ALA A 369 1.70 -28.63 0.54
C ALA A 369 0.31 -28.94 -0.05
N THR A 370 -0.15 -30.16 0.19
CA THR A 370 -1.50 -30.60 -0.10
C THR A 370 -2.43 -30.13 1.02
N ALA A 371 -3.60 -29.61 0.67
CA ALA A 371 -4.64 -29.37 1.66
C ALA A 371 -5.23 -30.71 2.11
N GLU A 372 -5.68 -30.81 3.36
CA GLU A 372 -6.31 -32.05 3.85
C GLU A 372 -7.54 -32.45 3.00
N ALA A 373 -8.27 -31.45 2.49
CA ALA A 373 -9.43 -31.64 1.63
C ALA A 373 -9.12 -32.01 0.16
N ALA A 374 -7.85 -32.06 -0.25
CA ALA A 374 -7.50 -32.36 -1.64
C ALA A 374 -6.16 -33.12 -1.77
N PRO A 375 -6.12 -34.23 -2.52
CA PRO A 375 -4.90 -35.02 -2.73
C PRO A 375 -3.88 -34.33 -3.66
N THR A 376 -4.14 -33.09 -4.07
CA THR A 376 -3.32 -32.34 -5.02
C THR A 376 -2.79 -31.06 -4.38
N PRO A 377 -1.59 -30.60 -4.78
CA PRO A 377 -1.07 -29.30 -4.36
C PRO A 377 -2.02 -28.16 -4.72
N ALA A 378 -1.90 -27.04 -4.01
CA ALA A 378 -2.70 -25.84 -4.27
C ALA A 378 -2.63 -25.45 -5.76
N TYR A 379 -3.78 -25.39 -6.42
CA TYR A 379 -3.84 -24.95 -7.82
C TYR A 379 -3.84 -23.42 -7.85
N LEU A 380 -2.79 -22.83 -8.41
CA LEU A 380 -2.62 -21.38 -8.50
C LEU A 380 -2.56 -20.98 -9.97
N ARG A 381 -3.46 -20.09 -10.41
CA ARG A 381 -3.51 -19.62 -11.79
C ARG A 381 -3.64 -18.11 -11.85
N PHE A 382 -2.77 -17.50 -12.65
CA PHE A 382 -2.91 -16.13 -13.10
C PHE A 382 -3.57 -16.10 -14.46
N ARG A 383 -4.37 -15.06 -14.72
CA ARG A 383 -4.81 -14.80 -16.08
C ARG A 383 -3.59 -14.41 -16.92
N SER A 384 -3.36 -15.15 -18.01
CA SER A 384 -2.23 -14.97 -18.91
C SER A 384 -2.15 -13.57 -19.49
N ARG A 385 -3.27 -13.01 -19.94
CA ARG A 385 -3.24 -11.79 -20.74
C ARG A 385 -2.93 -10.52 -19.91
N HIS A 386 -1.72 -10.00 -20.10
CA HIS A 386 -1.29 -8.69 -19.64
C HIS A 386 -1.82 -7.58 -20.56
N GLY A 387 -1.51 -6.31 -20.27
CA GLY A 387 -1.95 -5.18 -21.11
C GLY A 387 -3.41 -4.77 -20.91
N GLN A 388 -4.14 -5.44 -20.01
CA GLN A 388 -5.53 -5.13 -19.66
C GLN A 388 -5.59 -4.19 -18.45
N SER A 389 -6.69 -3.48 -18.29
CA SER A 389 -6.94 -2.62 -17.12
C SER A 389 -7.43 -3.40 -15.90
N HIS A 390 -7.26 -4.73 -15.82
CA HIS A 390 -7.62 -5.53 -14.65
C HIS A 390 -6.70 -6.73 -14.50
N ALA A 391 -6.59 -7.22 -13.28
CA ALA A 391 -5.88 -8.44 -12.92
C ALA A 391 -6.85 -9.48 -12.37
N HIS A 392 -6.58 -10.75 -12.67
CA HIS A 392 -7.33 -11.87 -12.13
C HIS A 392 -6.38 -12.97 -11.68
N PHE A 393 -6.57 -13.40 -10.43
CA PHE A 393 -5.87 -14.53 -9.82
C PHE A 393 -6.91 -15.52 -9.30
N TYR A 394 -6.62 -16.80 -9.49
CA TYR A 394 -7.44 -17.91 -9.05
C TYR A 394 -6.58 -18.88 -8.23
N ALA A 395 -7.11 -19.31 -7.08
CA ALA A 395 -6.50 -20.35 -6.26
C ALA A 395 -7.55 -21.39 -5.86
N ARG A 396 -7.13 -22.65 -5.73
CA ARG A 396 -7.98 -23.74 -5.22
C ARG A 396 -7.21 -24.57 -4.19
N TYR A 397 -7.89 -24.94 -3.11
CA TYR A 397 -7.34 -25.78 -2.03
C TYR A 397 -6.00 -25.28 -1.48
N MET A 398 -5.91 -23.97 -1.21
CA MET A 398 -4.70 -23.42 -0.60
C MET A 398 -4.65 -23.83 0.88
N PRO A 399 -3.55 -24.43 1.37
CA PRO A 399 -3.50 -24.96 2.73
C PRO A 399 -3.57 -23.84 3.78
N PRO A 400 -4.08 -24.14 4.99
CA PRO A 400 -4.20 -23.15 6.07
C PRO A 400 -2.82 -22.64 6.51
N LEU A 401 -2.77 -21.38 6.96
CA LEU A 401 -1.55 -20.76 7.47
C LEU A 401 -1.11 -21.40 8.78
N GLN A 402 0.18 -21.74 8.88
CA GLN A 402 0.79 -22.23 10.12
C GLN A 402 1.45 -21.09 10.89
N HIS A 403 1.73 -21.33 12.18
CA HIS A 403 2.40 -20.35 13.02
C HIS A 403 3.76 -19.96 12.43
N GLY A 404 3.99 -18.67 12.24
CA GLY A 404 5.23 -18.14 11.64
C GLY A 404 5.21 -17.99 10.11
N ASP A 405 4.18 -18.51 9.43
CA ASP A 405 4.01 -18.24 8.01
C ASP A 405 3.76 -16.76 7.75
N GLN A 406 4.31 -16.26 6.64
CA GLN A 406 3.97 -14.94 6.14
C GLN A 406 2.64 -15.02 5.38
N SER A 407 1.73 -14.08 5.66
CA SER A 407 0.48 -13.95 4.89
C SER A 407 0.78 -13.86 3.40
N PRO A 408 0.15 -14.69 2.55
CA PRO A 408 0.40 -14.70 1.13
C PRO A 408 -0.08 -13.37 0.52
N ARG A 409 0.73 -12.80 -0.35
CA ARG A 409 0.46 -11.51 -0.99
C ARG A 409 0.73 -11.57 -2.47
N ILE A 410 0.02 -10.76 -3.25
CA ILE A 410 0.32 -10.58 -4.68
C ILE A 410 0.57 -9.09 -4.92
N ARG A 411 1.67 -8.80 -5.61
CA ARG A 411 1.97 -7.45 -6.09
C ARG A 411 1.59 -7.33 -7.56
N PHE A 412 0.78 -6.33 -7.87
CA PHE A 412 0.36 -5.97 -9.22
C PHE A 412 1.05 -4.66 -9.59
N ASP A 413 1.87 -4.67 -10.64
CA ASP A 413 2.51 -3.49 -11.17
C ASP A 413 1.72 -3.05 -12.41
N TYR A 414 1.10 -1.88 -12.33
CA TYR A 414 0.43 -1.21 -13.44
C TYR A 414 1.41 -0.26 -14.13
N LEU A 415 1.17 0.08 -15.39
CA LEU A 415 1.90 1.10 -16.15
C LEU A 415 0.89 1.92 -16.96
N GLU A 416 1.29 3.11 -17.40
CA GLU A 416 0.42 4.00 -18.17
C GLU A 416 0.24 3.52 -19.60
N VAL A 417 -1.00 3.55 -20.12
CA VAL A 417 -1.31 3.23 -21.51
C VAL A 417 -0.77 4.33 -22.43
N PRO A 418 0.08 4.01 -23.43
CA PRO A 418 0.58 5.00 -24.38
C PRO A 418 -0.51 5.44 -25.37
N PRO A 419 -0.50 6.70 -25.87
CA PRO A 419 0.44 7.78 -25.58
C PRO A 419 0.09 8.51 -24.26
N GLY A 420 0.84 8.23 -23.21
CA GLY A 420 0.61 8.76 -21.86
C GLY A 420 1.42 10.02 -21.55
N SER A 421 1.66 10.27 -20.27
CA SER A 421 2.46 11.38 -19.73
C SER A 421 3.87 11.43 -20.31
N VAL A 422 4.48 10.27 -20.59
CA VAL A 422 5.81 10.17 -21.21
C VAL A 422 5.81 10.78 -22.61
N PHE A 423 4.78 10.51 -23.42
CA PHE A 423 4.67 11.07 -24.76
C PHE A 423 4.46 12.59 -24.71
N ARG A 424 3.60 13.09 -23.81
CA ARG A 424 3.40 14.53 -23.61
C ARG A 424 4.70 15.24 -23.18
N ALA A 425 5.45 14.62 -22.27
CA ALA A 425 6.76 15.11 -21.85
C ALA A 425 7.77 15.12 -23.01
N PHE A 426 7.77 14.07 -23.85
CA PHE A 426 8.59 14.00 -25.05
C PHE A 426 8.29 15.12 -26.05
N VAL A 427 7.02 15.35 -26.39
CA VAL A 427 6.63 16.45 -27.29
C VAL A 427 7.05 17.81 -26.74
N THR A 428 6.89 18.01 -25.42
CA THR A 428 7.28 19.27 -24.76
C THR A 428 8.79 19.48 -24.77
N ALA A 429 9.57 18.42 -24.46
CA ALA A 429 11.02 18.47 -24.52
C ALA A 429 11.52 18.70 -25.96
N LEU A 430 10.90 18.05 -26.95
CA LEU A 430 11.25 18.20 -28.36
C LEU A 430 11.02 19.64 -28.83
N ALA A 431 9.84 20.20 -28.53
CA ALA A 431 9.53 21.59 -28.82
C ALA A 431 10.54 22.55 -28.16
N CYS A 432 10.89 22.32 -26.89
CA CYS A 432 11.92 23.09 -26.20
C CYS A 432 13.28 23.02 -26.91
N SER A 433 13.71 21.82 -27.29
CA SER A 433 15.02 21.62 -27.94
C SER A 433 15.09 22.30 -29.31
N VAL A 434 14.01 22.23 -30.09
CA VAL A 434 13.90 22.93 -31.40
C VAL A 434 13.96 24.45 -31.22
N ILE A 435 13.21 25.01 -30.27
CA ILE A 435 13.21 26.46 -30.03
C ILE A 435 14.58 26.92 -29.54
N VAL A 436 15.20 26.21 -28.59
CA VAL A 436 16.55 26.50 -28.11
C VAL A 436 17.56 26.44 -29.25
N PHE A 437 17.49 25.43 -30.12
CA PHE A 437 18.36 25.31 -31.29
C PHE A 437 18.21 26.50 -32.23
N VAL A 438 16.99 26.85 -32.63
CA VAL A 438 16.72 27.93 -33.58
C VAL A 438 17.23 29.26 -33.03
N VAL A 439 16.94 29.58 -31.77
CA VAL A 439 17.39 30.85 -31.17
C VAL A 439 18.90 30.86 -30.96
N ALA A 440 19.51 29.76 -30.51
CA ALA A 440 20.96 29.65 -30.36
C ALA A 440 21.70 29.82 -31.70
N HIS A 441 21.16 29.20 -32.75
CA HIS A 441 21.71 29.29 -34.09
C HIS A 441 21.60 30.71 -34.61
N ILE A 442 20.42 31.33 -34.56
CA ILE A 442 20.22 32.74 -34.99
C ILE A 442 21.13 33.68 -34.20
N SER A 443 21.21 33.54 -32.88
CA SER A 443 22.07 34.39 -32.03
C SER A 443 23.56 34.23 -32.36
N SER A 444 23.97 33.06 -32.86
CA SER A 444 25.36 32.83 -33.31
C SER A 444 25.71 33.58 -34.61
N PHE A 445 24.72 34.02 -35.40
CA PHE A 445 24.93 34.73 -36.66
C PHE A 445 24.48 36.20 -36.63
N ALA A 446 23.43 36.53 -35.87
CA ALA A 446 22.88 37.87 -35.78
C ALA A 446 23.41 38.56 -34.53
N GLN A 447 24.35 39.50 -34.72
CA GLN A 447 25.07 40.14 -33.61
C GLN A 447 24.22 41.07 -32.73
N ASN A 448 23.00 41.46 -33.15
CA ASN A 448 22.06 42.28 -32.36
C ASN A 448 20.62 42.15 -32.89
N PRO A 449 19.84 41.16 -32.45
CA PRO A 449 18.40 41.17 -32.72
C PRO A 449 17.70 42.22 -31.84
N ASP A 450 17.16 43.29 -32.44
CA ASP A 450 16.39 44.36 -31.76
C ASP A 450 15.01 43.92 -31.24
N SER A 451 14.84 42.65 -30.86
CA SER A 451 13.54 42.07 -30.51
C SER A 451 13.62 41.18 -29.29
N ASP A 452 12.72 41.39 -28.34
CA ASP A 452 12.57 40.53 -27.17
C ASP A 452 11.80 39.23 -27.48
N ALA A 453 11.30 39.06 -28.71
CA ALA A 453 10.52 37.89 -29.11
C ALA A 453 11.21 36.54 -28.81
N PRO A 454 12.52 36.36 -29.03
CA PRO A 454 13.20 35.11 -28.70
C PRO A 454 13.19 34.80 -27.20
N ALA A 455 13.26 35.80 -26.32
CA ALA A 455 13.21 35.61 -24.87
C ALA A 455 11.85 35.02 -24.43
N TYR A 456 10.75 35.52 -25.01
CA TYR A 456 9.39 35.02 -24.77
C TYR A 456 9.19 33.62 -25.37
N LEU A 457 9.66 33.38 -26.59
CA LEU A 457 9.61 32.06 -27.23
C LEU A 457 10.39 31.01 -26.41
N LEU A 458 11.53 31.38 -25.85
CA LEU A 458 12.34 30.50 -25.00
C LEU A 458 11.68 30.19 -23.67
N ALA A 459 10.84 31.07 -23.13
CA ALA A 459 10.08 30.84 -21.90
C ALA A 459 8.81 30.01 -22.10
N PHE A 460 8.27 29.96 -23.33
CA PHE A 460 7.03 29.25 -23.64
C PHE A 460 7.06 27.74 -23.29
N PRO A 461 8.13 26.97 -23.57
CA PRO A 461 8.21 25.56 -23.16
C PRO A 461 8.09 25.35 -21.66
N ALA A 462 8.57 26.27 -20.82
CA ALA A 462 8.36 26.21 -19.37
C ALA A 462 6.88 26.37 -18.99
N LEU A 463 6.17 27.30 -19.63
CA LEU A 463 4.72 27.46 -19.45
C LEU A 463 3.95 26.22 -19.92
N ALA A 464 4.29 25.68 -21.09
CA ALA A 464 3.68 24.45 -21.59
C ALA A 464 3.94 23.25 -20.67
N ALA A 465 5.18 23.12 -20.17
CA ALA A 465 5.55 22.05 -19.24
C ALA A 465 4.82 22.15 -17.89
N THR A 466 4.64 23.37 -17.38
CA THR A 466 3.90 23.58 -16.12
C THR A 466 2.41 23.30 -16.29
N TRP A 467 1.83 23.67 -17.43
CA TRP A 467 0.44 23.33 -17.79
C TRP A 467 0.26 21.81 -17.96
N LEU A 468 1.04 21.18 -18.84
CA LEU A 468 0.89 19.74 -19.13
C LEU A 468 1.28 18.85 -17.94
N GLY A 469 2.18 19.33 -17.09
CA GLY A 469 2.57 18.65 -15.86
C GLY A 469 1.56 18.87 -14.74
N PHE A 470 1.46 20.09 -14.23
CA PHE A 470 0.89 20.33 -12.90
C PHE A 470 -0.62 20.61 -12.90
N SER A 471 -1.23 20.98 -14.03
CA SER A 471 -2.60 21.51 -14.03
C SER A 471 -3.70 20.49 -14.28
N SER A 472 -3.43 19.19 -14.48
CA SER A 472 -4.51 18.19 -14.57
C SER A 472 -5.08 17.93 -13.17
N PRO A 473 -6.30 18.39 -12.82
CA PRO A 473 -6.87 18.27 -11.49
C PRO A 473 -7.43 16.87 -11.22
N THR A 474 -7.10 15.89 -12.07
CA THR A 474 -7.61 14.53 -11.98
C THR A 474 -6.91 13.82 -10.82
N GLN A 475 -7.62 13.79 -9.69
CA GLN A 475 -7.19 13.32 -8.36
C GLN A 475 -6.85 11.82 -8.26
N ARG A 476 -6.40 11.16 -9.34
CA ARG A 476 -6.22 9.70 -9.39
C ARG A 476 -4.91 9.25 -8.72
N ILE A 477 -4.89 8.05 -8.13
CA ILE A 477 -3.72 7.50 -7.39
C ILE A 477 -2.48 7.35 -8.27
N PHE A 478 -2.57 7.34 -9.60
CA PHE A 478 -1.51 6.77 -10.44
C PHE A 478 -1.10 7.64 -11.63
N GLU A 479 -1.39 8.94 -11.62
CA GLU A 479 -1.11 9.78 -12.78
C GLU A 479 0.35 10.24 -12.87
N GLY A 480 0.94 9.99 -14.04
CA GLY A 480 2.25 10.49 -14.43
C GLY A 480 3.41 9.63 -13.95
N THR A 481 4.28 9.25 -14.89
CA THR A 481 5.53 8.57 -14.54
C THR A 481 6.54 9.56 -13.94
N LEU A 482 7.40 9.08 -13.04
CA LEU A 482 8.48 9.90 -12.48
C LEU A 482 9.38 10.48 -13.59
N SER A 483 9.67 9.68 -14.63
CA SER A 483 10.45 10.09 -15.79
C SER A 483 9.81 11.25 -16.55
N ALA A 484 8.49 11.22 -16.77
CA ALA A 484 7.78 12.32 -17.42
C ALA A 484 7.87 13.61 -16.57
N ARG A 485 7.67 13.50 -15.25
CA ARG A 485 7.77 14.65 -14.33
C ARG A 485 9.16 15.27 -14.30
N LEU A 486 10.20 14.44 -14.25
CA LEU A 486 11.59 14.90 -14.29
C LEU A 486 11.94 15.53 -15.63
N CYS A 487 11.49 14.94 -16.73
CA CYS A 487 11.69 15.50 -18.07
C CYS A 487 11.06 16.89 -18.20
N LEU A 488 9.81 17.07 -17.75
CA LEU A 488 9.14 18.36 -17.73
C LEU A 488 9.87 19.38 -16.85
N LEU A 489 10.37 18.97 -15.67
CA LEU A 489 11.15 19.84 -14.79
C LEU A 489 12.46 20.28 -15.46
N ILE A 490 13.18 19.36 -16.10
CA ILE A 490 14.41 19.67 -16.85
C ILE A 490 14.08 20.63 -17.99
N THR A 491 12.98 20.41 -18.72
CA THR A 491 12.52 21.32 -19.77
C THR A 491 12.27 22.73 -19.25
N VAL A 492 11.63 22.88 -18.08
CA VAL A 492 11.45 24.19 -17.43
C VAL A 492 12.79 24.86 -17.12
N VAL A 493 13.73 24.12 -16.52
CA VAL A 493 15.05 24.66 -16.16
C VAL A 493 15.85 25.08 -17.39
N VAL A 494 15.88 24.25 -18.44
CA VAL A 494 16.56 24.55 -19.71
C VAL A 494 15.94 25.77 -20.39
N SER A 495 14.61 25.85 -20.43
CA SER A 495 13.86 26.96 -21.00
C SER A 495 14.15 28.29 -20.29
N ILE A 496 14.17 28.30 -18.96
CA ILE A 496 14.53 29.48 -18.16
C ILE A 496 16.01 29.85 -18.36
N ALA A 497 16.92 28.87 -18.32
CA ALA A 497 18.34 29.11 -18.52
C ALA A 497 18.63 29.70 -19.90
N ALA A 498 17.94 29.21 -20.94
CA ALA A 498 18.06 29.74 -22.31
C ALA A 498 17.55 31.18 -22.41
N SER A 499 16.39 31.48 -21.82
CA SER A 499 15.82 32.83 -21.80
C SER A 499 16.72 33.83 -21.05
N VAL A 500 17.26 33.44 -19.88
CA VAL A 500 18.24 34.26 -19.13
C VAL A 500 19.53 34.45 -19.91
N SER A 501 20.06 33.39 -20.54
CA SER A 501 21.27 33.48 -21.36
C SER A 501 21.08 34.44 -22.53
N TYR A 502 19.92 34.41 -23.18
CA TYR A 502 19.57 35.34 -24.24
C TYR A 502 19.53 36.79 -23.74
N MET A 503 18.85 37.07 -22.61
CA MET A 503 18.82 38.42 -22.03
C MET A 503 20.20 38.92 -21.61
N LEU A 504 21.05 38.04 -21.06
CA LEU A 504 22.43 38.39 -20.72
C LEU A 504 23.28 38.64 -21.96
N HIS A 505 23.04 37.89 -23.04
CA HIS A 505 23.71 38.08 -24.31
C HIS A 505 23.36 39.46 -24.89
N GLN A 506 22.08 39.81 -24.92
CA GLN A 506 21.59 41.13 -25.35
C GLN A 506 22.09 42.29 -24.47
N ALA A 507 22.23 42.06 -23.15
CA ALA A 507 22.69 43.10 -22.22
C ALA A 507 24.19 43.43 -22.32
N LYS A 508 24.99 42.54 -22.92
CA LYS A 508 26.44 42.76 -23.10
C LYS A 508 26.71 43.26 -24.52
N ASN A 509 27.06 44.54 -24.65
CA ASN A 509 27.44 45.15 -25.94
C ASN A 509 28.77 44.65 -26.53
N ASP A 510 29.48 43.73 -25.88
CA ASP A 510 30.75 43.18 -26.36
C ASP A 510 30.56 41.74 -26.88
N PRO A 511 30.57 41.54 -28.21
CA PRO A 511 30.41 40.21 -28.82
C PRO A 511 31.55 39.24 -28.46
N ASN A 512 32.71 39.74 -28.01
CA ASN A 512 33.84 38.90 -27.59
C ASN A 512 33.76 38.49 -26.11
N ALA A 513 32.80 39.02 -25.34
CA ALA A 513 32.70 38.74 -23.91
C ALA A 513 32.17 37.33 -23.58
N TRP A 514 31.67 36.61 -24.59
CA TRP A 514 31.21 35.25 -24.46
C TRP A 514 32.28 34.28 -24.92
N SER A 515 32.48 33.22 -24.15
CA SER A 515 33.44 32.19 -24.52
C SER A 515 32.94 31.46 -25.76
N THR A 516 33.54 31.72 -26.91
CA THR A 516 33.35 30.96 -28.13
C THR A 516 34.02 29.60 -28.00
N LEU A 517 33.48 28.60 -28.70
CA LEU A 517 34.17 27.33 -28.90
C LEU A 517 35.52 27.58 -29.62
N PRO A 518 36.53 26.71 -29.44
CA PRO A 518 37.80 26.84 -30.14
C PRO A 518 37.60 27.04 -31.64
N ASP A 519 38.45 27.85 -32.27
CA ASP A 519 38.30 28.23 -33.67
C ASP A 519 38.07 27.02 -34.58
N GLY A 520 37.06 27.12 -35.45
CA GLY A 520 36.65 26.04 -36.36
C GLY A 520 35.73 24.98 -35.74
N LEU A 521 35.52 24.95 -34.42
CA LEU A 521 34.53 24.08 -33.80
C LEU A 521 33.16 24.76 -33.72
N SER A 522 32.13 24.07 -34.17
CA SER A 522 30.73 24.43 -33.95
C SER A 522 29.93 23.20 -33.53
N PHE A 523 28.96 23.39 -32.63
CA PHE A 523 28.03 22.34 -32.26
C PHE A 523 26.74 22.53 -33.06
N LEU A 524 26.63 21.86 -34.21
CA LEU A 524 25.53 22.03 -35.18
C LEU A 524 25.32 23.50 -35.60
N GLY A 525 26.42 24.23 -35.84
CA GLY A 525 26.39 25.65 -36.21
C GLY A 525 26.23 26.62 -35.04
N ILE A 526 26.26 26.15 -33.79
CA ILE A 526 26.33 27.01 -32.59
C ILE A 526 27.80 27.21 -32.23
N HIS A 527 28.24 28.47 -32.17
CA HIS A 527 29.64 28.84 -31.88
C HIS A 527 29.87 29.20 -30.40
N GLU A 528 28.82 29.63 -29.69
CA GLU A 528 28.91 30.00 -28.28
C GLU A 528 28.83 28.79 -27.35
N ARG A 529 29.78 28.67 -26.40
CA ARG A 529 29.85 27.52 -25.48
C ARG A 529 28.59 27.36 -24.63
N LEU A 530 28.04 28.45 -24.10
CA LEU A 530 26.86 28.38 -23.23
C LEU A 530 25.64 27.86 -23.98
N TRP A 531 25.38 28.41 -25.18
CA TRP A 531 24.30 27.94 -26.04
C TRP A 531 24.48 26.48 -26.45
N ALA A 532 25.70 26.06 -26.77
CA ALA A 532 26.01 24.67 -27.08
C ALA A 532 25.69 23.73 -25.89
N VAL A 533 26.03 24.14 -24.65
CA VAL A 533 25.72 23.37 -23.43
C VAL A 533 24.22 23.29 -23.17
N ILE A 534 23.50 24.42 -23.25
CA ILE A 534 22.05 24.46 -23.04
C ILE A 534 21.32 23.61 -24.09
N PHE A 535 21.71 23.74 -25.36
CA PHE A 535 21.14 22.94 -26.43
C PHE A 535 21.47 21.45 -26.26
N ALA A 536 22.72 21.08 -25.94
CA ALA A 536 23.09 19.69 -25.65
C ALA A 536 22.27 19.09 -24.49
N ALA A 537 22.06 19.84 -23.40
CA ALA A 537 21.23 19.42 -22.28
C ALA A 537 19.76 19.20 -22.71
N SER A 538 19.21 20.10 -23.53
CA SER A 538 17.87 19.96 -24.10
C SER A 538 17.75 18.70 -24.96
N LEU A 539 18.75 18.43 -25.81
CA LEU A 539 18.78 17.31 -26.73
C LEU A 539 18.91 15.97 -25.98
N ILE A 540 19.74 15.91 -24.95
CA ILE A 540 19.86 14.75 -24.06
C ILE A 540 18.51 14.46 -23.39
N ASN A 541 17.82 15.48 -22.87
CA ASN A 541 16.50 15.30 -22.25
C ASN A 541 15.49 14.70 -23.25
N VAL A 542 15.46 15.21 -24.49
CA VAL A 542 14.63 14.67 -25.59
C VAL A 542 14.97 13.21 -25.91
N MET A 543 16.26 12.89 -26.07
CA MET A 543 16.70 11.53 -26.41
C MET A 543 16.34 10.54 -25.31
N VAL A 544 16.54 10.91 -24.04
CA VAL A 544 16.20 10.05 -22.89
C VAL A 544 14.70 9.78 -22.81
N ILE A 545 13.86 10.82 -22.87
CA ILE A 545 12.41 10.64 -22.76
C ILE A 545 11.80 10.01 -24.03
N GLY A 546 12.36 10.31 -25.21
CA GLY A 546 11.96 9.71 -26.49
C GLY A 546 12.26 8.22 -26.53
N GLY A 547 13.47 7.83 -26.14
CA GLY A 547 13.84 6.42 -25.99
C GLY A 547 12.93 5.69 -25.00
N ARG A 548 12.60 6.32 -23.87
CA ARG A 548 11.63 5.78 -22.92
C ARG A 548 10.23 5.62 -23.54
N CYS A 549 9.76 6.61 -24.28
CA CYS A 549 8.46 6.59 -24.95
C CYS A 549 8.36 5.43 -25.93
N VAL A 550 9.39 5.22 -26.75
CA VAL A 550 9.46 4.10 -27.71
C VAL A 550 9.41 2.75 -26.98
N VAL A 551 10.18 2.60 -25.89
CA VAL A 551 10.17 1.39 -25.07
C VAL A 551 8.80 1.14 -24.45
N ASP A 552 8.13 2.15 -23.92
CA ASP A 552 6.80 2.02 -23.31
C ASP A 552 5.73 1.64 -24.35
N ILE A 553 5.76 2.26 -25.54
CA ILE A 553 4.90 1.91 -26.68
C ILE A 553 5.13 0.47 -27.13
N TRP A 554 6.40 0.09 -27.31
CA TRP A 554 6.76 -1.28 -27.71
C TRP A 554 6.34 -2.30 -26.66
N GLN A 555 6.61 -2.05 -25.39
CA GLN A 555 6.25 -2.93 -24.29
C GLN A 555 4.72 -3.13 -24.21
N PHE A 556 3.95 -2.05 -24.35
CA PHE A 556 2.49 -2.13 -24.40
C PHE A 556 2.01 -2.94 -25.61
N GLY A 557 2.57 -2.69 -26.80
CA GLY A 557 2.26 -3.46 -28.02
C GLY A 557 2.55 -4.95 -27.88
N VAL A 558 3.68 -5.31 -27.25
CA VAL A 558 4.02 -6.71 -26.98
C VAL A 558 3.06 -7.35 -25.98
N LEU A 559 2.72 -6.66 -24.89
CA LEU A 559 1.85 -7.21 -23.84
C LEU A 559 0.38 -7.33 -24.28
N THR A 560 -0.09 -6.47 -25.17
CA THR A 560 -1.46 -6.53 -25.71
C THR A 560 -1.66 -7.64 -26.73
N THR A 561 -0.59 -8.01 -27.45
CA THR A 561 -0.59 -9.03 -28.51
C THR A 561 -0.21 -10.43 -28.00
N LYS A 562 0.77 -10.55 -27.09
CA LYS A 562 1.20 -11.85 -26.57
C LYS A 562 0.22 -12.40 -25.54
N GLN A 563 -0.28 -13.61 -25.78
CA GLN A 563 -0.79 -14.46 -24.72
C GLN A 563 0.41 -15.10 -24.01
N THR A 564 0.70 -14.70 -22.78
CA THR A 564 1.76 -15.37 -22.00
C THR A 564 1.22 -16.68 -21.44
N GLU A 565 1.70 -17.80 -21.95
CA GLU A 565 1.52 -19.10 -21.31
C GLU A 565 2.29 -19.11 -19.98
N PHE A 566 1.63 -19.45 -18.87
CA PHE A 566 2.18 -19.47 -17.50
C PHE A 566 2.07 -20.85 -16.89
#